data_AF-A0A2N2HWC0-F1
#
_entry.id   AF-A0A2N2HWC0-F1
#
_cell.length_a   1.000
_cell.length_b   1.000
_cell.length_c   1.000
_cell.angle_alpha   90.00
_cell.angle_beta   90.00
_cell.angle_gamma   90.00
#
_symmetry.space_group_name_H-M   'P 1'
#
loop_
_entity.id
_entity.type
_entity.pdbx_description
1 polymer ?
#
loop_
_entity_poly.entity_id
_entity_poly.type
_entity_poly.pdbx_seq_one_letter_code
_entity_poly.pdbx_strand_id
1 'polypeptide(L)'
;MKLLRYIWALPNTLLGLLFVPLAMITKGRMEIQDGVLEIHGGLVSWILKYCIPSKGYVSAVTLGHVVLGCDRESLVNDRRHERAHVKQYELLGPAFIPVYILAGIWGLIRGRGAYKGNYLERKAIEQEKFEK
;
A
#
# COMPACT_ATOMS: atom_id res chain seq x y z
N MET A 1 -14.20 -13.75 12.16
CA MET A 1 -13.24 -12.64 12.36
C MET A 1 -12.65 -12.06 11.07
N LYS A 2 -12.27 -12.87 10.07
CA LYS A 2 -11.77 -12.36 8.78
C LYS A 2 -12.73 -11.38 8.08
N LEU A 3 -14.03 -11.73 7.99
CA LEU A 3 -15.03 -10.88 7.34
C LEU A 3 -15.13 -9.46 7.93
N LEU A 4 -15.05 -9.33 9.26
CA LEU A 4 -15.05 -8.03 9.94
C LEU A 4 -13.87 -7.16 9.51
N ARG A 5 -12.68 -7.75 9.33
CA ARG A 5 -11.49 -7.02 8.88
C ARG A 5 -11.61 -6.55 7.44
N TYR A 6 -12.22 -7.35 6.56
CA TYR A 6 -12.52 -6.94 5.18
C TYR A 6 -13.54 -5.80 5.15
N ILE A 7 -14.63 -5.90 5.92
CA ILE A 7 -15.64 -4.83 6.01
C ILE A 7 -15.01 -3.55 6.60
N TRP A 8 -14.17 -3.71 7.61
CA TRP A 8 -13.49 -2.59 8.27
C TRP A 8 -12.48 -1.89 7.35
N ALA A 9 -11.72 -2.64 6.55
CA ALA A 9 -10.80 -2.09 5.55
C ALA A 9 -11.49 -1.67 4.24
N LEU A 10 -12.76 -2.06 4.05
CA LEU A 10 -13.49 -1.91 2.78
C LEU A 10 -13.43 -0.51 2.18
N PRO A 11 -13.61 0.59 2.95
CA PRO A 11 -13.57 1.93 2.36
C PRO A 11 -12.24 2.23 1.66
N ASN A 12 -11.11 1.76 2.20
CA ASN A 12 -9.81 1.92 1.57
C ASN A 12 -9.60 0.91 0.43
N THR A 13 -10.10 -0.31 0.58
CA THR A 13 -10.08 -1.31 -0.49
C THR A 13 -10.84 -0.81 -1.72
N LEU A 14 -11.97 -0.12 -1.55
CA LEU A 14 -12.72 0.50 -2.64
C LEU A 14 -11.88 1.54 -3.40
N LEU A 15 -11.07 2.35 -2.71
CA LEU A 15 -10.13 3.28 -3.36
C LEU A 15 -9.11 2.52 -4.23
N GLY A 16 -8.59 1.40 -3.73
CA GLY A 16 -7.70 0.54 -4.52
C GLY A 16 -8.40 -0.10 -5.72
N LEU A 17 -9.66 -0.51 -5.57
CA LEU A 17 -10.45 -1.10 -6.65
C LEU A 17 -10.74 -0.11 -7.79
N LEU A 18 -10.67 1.20 -7.57
CA LEU A 18 -10.75 2.20 -8.65
C LEU A 18 -9.64 2.03 -9.70
N PHE A 19 -8.53 1.38 -9.35
CA PHE A 19 -7.42 1.12 -10.27
C PHE A 19 -7.62 -0.14 -11.12
N VAL A 20 -8.59 -0.99 -10.80
CA VAL A 20 -8.95 -2.18 -11.61
C VAL A 20 -9.36 -1.82 -13.04
N PRO A 21 -10.34 -0.91 -13.27
CA PRO A 21 -10.69 -0.51 -14.64
C PRO A 21 -9.52 0.15 -15.37
N LEU A 22 -8.70 0.94 -14.66
CA LEU A 22 -7.51 1.58 -15.23
C LEU A 22 -6.49 0.54 -15.71
N ALA A 23 -6.24 -0.50 -14.92
CA ALA A 23 -5.37 -1.60 -15.29
C ALA A 23 -5.95 -2.39 -16.49
N MET A 24 -7.25 -2.68 -16.50
CA MET A 24 -7.89 -3.41 -17.61
C MET A 24 -7.78 -2.68 -18.95
N ILE A 25 -8.07 -1.37 -18.98
CA ILE A 25 -8.03 -0.55 -20.19
C ILE A 25 -6.59 -0.46 -20.75
N THR A 26 -5.60 -0.46 -19.86
CA THR A 26 -4.19 -0.28 -20.22
C THR A 26 -3.38 -1.58 -20.28
N LYS A 27 -4.05 -2.73 -20.38
CA LYS A 27 -3.43 -4.08 -20.46
C LYS A 27 -2.53 -4.42 -19.26
N GLY A 28 -2.82 -3.87 -18.09
CA GLY A 28 -2.24 -4.27 -16.81
C GLY A 28 -2.53 -5.74 -16.48
N ARG A 29 -1.95 -6.19 -15.37
CA ARG A 29 -2.11 -7.55 -14.85
C ARG A 29 -2.59 -7.48 -13.41
N MET A 30 -3.35 -8.48 -13.01
CA MET A 30 -3.95 -8.58 -11.69
C MET A 30 -3.84 -10.02 -11.22
N GLU A 31 -3.48 -10.22 -9.96
CA GLU A 31 -3.34 -11.52 -9.33
C GLU A 31 -3.87 -11.42 -7.90
N ILE A 32 -4.59 -12.44 -7.43
CA ILE A 32 -5.02 -12.49 -6.02
C ILE A 32 -4.04 -13.39 -5.28
N GLN A 33 -3.36 -12.83 -4.30
CA GLN A 33 -2.39 -13.54 -3.46
C GLN A 33 -2.81 -13.42 -2.00
N ASP A 34 -3.03 -14.56 -1.32
CA ASP A 34 -3.44 -14.63 0.09
C ASP A 34 -4.62 -13.70 0.43
N GLY A 35 -5.61 -13.60 -0.47
CA GLY A 35 -6.80 -12.78 -0.27
C GLY A 35 -6.62 -11.27 -0.50
N VAL A 36 -5.50 -10.84 -1.08
CA VAL A 36 -5.23 -9.45 -1.48
C VAL A 36 -5.05 -9.38 -2.98
N LEU A 37 -5.65 -8.37 -3.60
CA LEU A 37 -5.57 -8.14 -5.03
C LEU A 37 -4.30 -7.33 -5.36
N GLU A 38 -3.33 -7.97 -6.00
CA GLU A 38 -2.13 -7.33 -6.51
C GLU A 38 -2.38 -6.87 -7.96
N ILE A 39 -2.16 -5.59 -8.26
CA ILE A 39 -2.38 -4.97 -9.58
C ILE A 39 -1.07 -4.34 -10.04
N HIS A 40 -0.64 -4.60 -11.27
CA HIS A 40 0.56 -3.96 -11.83
C HIS A 40 0.48 -3.68 -13.33
N GLY A 41 1.39 -2.82 -13.80
CA GLY A 41 1.52 -2.48 -15.22
C GLY A 41 0.53 -1.41 -15.71
N GLY A 42 0.63 -1.05 -16.99
CA GLY A 42 -0.23 -0.04 -17.61
C GLY A 42 -0.21 1.30 -16.89
N LEU A 43 -1.38 1.92 -16.72
CA LEU A 43 -1.53 3.22 -16.06
C LEU A 43 -1.14 3.17 -14.58
N VAL A 44 -1.29 2.02 -13.90
CA VAL A 44 -0.89 1.86 -12.50
C VAL A 44 0.61 2.08 -12.33
N SER A 45 1.43 1.47 -13.20
CA SER A 45 2.89 1.68 -13.21
C SER A 45 3.26 3.14 -13.47
N TRP A 46 2.53 3.80 -14.38
CA TRP A 46 2.76 5.22 -14.68
C TRP A 46 2.44 6.13 -13.48
N ILE A 47 1.30 5.92 -12.82
CA ILE A 47 0.91 6.68 -11.62
C ILE A 47 1.94 6.54 -10.50
N LEU A 48 2.39 5.30 -10.24
CA LEU A 48 3.38 5.02 -9.20
C LEU A 48 4.76 5.64 -9.48
N LYS A 49 5.13 5.78 -10.76
CA LYS A 49 6.40 6.37 -11.18
C LYS A 49 6.40 7.89 -11.23
N TYR A 50 5.26 8.51 -11.58
CA TYR A 50 5.24 9.92 -11.95
C TYR A 50 4.25 10.78 -11.16
N CYS A 51 3.18 10.21 -10.58
CA CYS A 51 2.13 10.99 -9.92
C CYS A 51 2.30 11.09 -8.41
N ILE A 52 3.13 10.25 -7.79
CA ILE A 52 3.35 10.28 -6.34
C ILE A 52 4.58 11.12 -6.02
N PRO A 53 4.46 12.21 -5.24
CA PRO A 53 5.59 13.05 -4.88
C PRO A 53 6.51 12.32 -3.90
N SER A 54 7.51 11.62 -4.43
CA SER A 54 8.55 10.92 -3.67
C SER A 54 9.94 11.22 -4.24
N LYS A 55 11.01 11.03 -3.46
CA LYS A 55 12.40 11.15 -3.95
C LYS A 55 12.78 9.91 -4.77
N GLY A 56 12.05 9.65 -5.86
CA GLY A 56 12.17 8.44 -6.68
C GLY A 56 10.81 8.03 -7.24
N TYR A 57 10.62 6.72 -7.41
CA TYR A 57 9.33 6.12 -7.72
C TYR A 57 8.85 5.27 -6.55
N VAL A 58 7.54 5.06 -6.47
CA VAL A 58 6.94 4.13 -5.50
C VAL A 58 6.87 2.75 -6.15
N SER A 59 7.59 1.77 -5.60
CA SER A 59 7.63 0.40 -6.15
C SER A 59 6.30 -0.31 -5.96
N ALA A 60 5.70 -0.19 -4.76
CA ALA A 60 4.37 -0.69 -4.44
C ALA A 60 3.64 0.21 -3.42
N VAL A 61 2.31 0.12 -3.38
CA VAL A 61 1.47 0.77 -2.37
C VAL A 61 0.23 -0.06 -2.04
N THR A 62 -0.10 -0.14 -0.76
CA THR A 62 -1.29 -0.82 -0.25
C THR A 62 -2.45 0.15 -0.02
N LEU A 63 -3.62 -0.24 -0.49
CA LEU A 63 -4.92 0.39 -0.27
C LEU A 63 -5.91 -0.67 0.22
N GLY A 64 -5.97 -0.85 1.55
CA GLY A 64 -6.79 -1.91 2.15
C GLY A 64 -6.31 -3.30 1.74
N HIS A 65 -7.15 -4.03 1.00
CA HIS A 65 -6.84 -5.36 0.43
C HIS A 65 -6.46 -5.32 -1.05
N VAL A 66 -6.07 -4.15 -1.57
CA VAL A 66 -5.50 -3.99 -2.91
C VAL A 66 -4.07 -3.47 -2.80
N VAL A 67 -3.13 -4.09 -3.52
CA VAL A 67 -1.74 -3.64 -3.61
C VAL A 67 -1.46 -3.28 -5.06
N LEU A 68 -0.99 -2.06 -5.29
CA LEU A 68 -0.58 -1.58 -6.60
C LEU A 68 0.93 -1.67 -6.69
N GLY A 69 1.46 -2.21 -7.79
CA GLY A 69 2.91 -2.28 -8.03
C GLY A 69 3.31 -1.77 -9.40
N CYS A 70 4.55 -1.28 -9.51
CA CYS A 70 5.12 -0.84 -10.78
C CYS A 70 5.19 -1.99 -11.81
N ASP A 71 5.56 -3.17 -11.33
CA ASP A 71 5.70 -4.41 -12.09
C ASP A 71 5.61 -5.61 -11.14
N ARG A 72 5.68 -6.81 -11.70
CA ARG A 72 5.58 -8.06 -10.94
C ARG A 72 6.75 -8.25 -9.96
N GLU A 73 7.95 -7.82 -10.33
CA GLU A 73 9.14 -7.98 -9.50
C GLU A 73 9.04 -7.10 -8.25
N SER A 74 8.59 -5.85 -8.42
CA SER A 74 8.29 -4.93 -7.32
C SER A 74 7.27 -5.53 -6.34
N LEU A 75 6.17 -6.10 -6.86
CA LEU A 75 5.17 -6.76 -6.01
C LEU A 75 5.74 -7.96 -5.24
N VAL A 76 6.63 -8.75 -5.85
CA VAL A 76 7.26 -9.91 -5.20
C VAL A 76 8.24 -9.45 -4.12
N ASN A 77 9.08 -8.47 -4.42
CA ASN A 77 10.10 -7.95 -3.51
C ASN A 77 9.46 -7.27 -2.28
N ASP A 78 8.42 -6.46 -2.52
CA ASP A 78 7.78 -5.67 -1.47
C ASP A 78 6.61 -6.40 -0.81
N ARG A 79 6.27 -7.62 -1.25
CA ARG A 79 5.05 -8.33 -0.80
C ARG A 79 4.91 -8.32 0.72
N ARG A 80 5.98 -8.62 1.45
CA ARG A 80 5.96 -8.71 2.91
C ARG A 80 5.75 -7.35 3.57
N HIS A 81 6.37 -6.30 3.01
CA HIS A 81 6.16 -4.93 3.43
C HIS A 81 4.71 -4.50 3.22
N GLU A 82 4.17 -4.74 2.02
CA GLU A 82 2.77 -4.41 1.68
C GLU A 82 1.78 -5.21 2.54
N ARG A 83 2.08 -6.48 2.88
CA ARG A 83 1.23 -7.26 3.82
C ARG A 83 1.23 -6.69 5.23
N ALA A 84 2.33 -6.07 5.68
CA ALA A 84 2.32 -5.36 6.95
C ALA A 84 1.32 -4.18 6.90
N HIS A 85 1.28 -3.45 5.78
CA HIS A 85 0.26 -2.40 5.59
C HIS A 85 -1.16 -2.96 5.49
N VAL A 86 -1.39 -4.09 4.81
CA VAL A 86 -2.70 -4.77 4.81
C VAL A 86 -3.15 -5.05 6.25
N LYS A 87 -2.27 -5.63 7.08
CA LYS A 87 -2.56 -5.86 8.51
C LYS A 87 -2.86 -4.55 9.25
N GLN A 88 -2.16 -3.47 8.96
CA GLN A 88 -2.44 -2.16 9.55
C GLN A 88 -3.80 -1.60 9.11
N TYR A 89 -4.21 -1.78 7.85
CA TYR A 89 -5.55 -1.45 7.38
C TYR A 89 -6.62 -2.33 8.03
N GLU A 90 -6.34 -3.61 8.27
CA GLU A 90 -7.26 -4.49 9.01
C GLU A 90 -7.45 -4.09 10.47
N LEU A 91 -6.48 -3.38 11.06
CA LEU A 91 -6.53 -2.89 12.44
C LEU A 91 -7.18 -1.50 12.51
N LEU A 92 -6.74 -0.56 11.66
CA LEU A 92 -7.14 0.84 11.70
C LEU A 92 -8.36 1.15 10.81
N GLY A 93 -8.64 0.31 9.82
CA GLY A 93 -9.75 0.48 8.89
C GLY A 93 -9.70 1.84 8.20
N PRO A 94 -10.79 2.60 8.15
CA PRO A 94 -10.84 3.92 7.48
C PRO A 94 -9.88 4.94 8.10
N ALA A 95 -9.50 4.76 9.38
CA ALA A 95 -8.60 5.67 10.07
C ALA A 95 -7.13 5.52 9.65
N PHE A 96 -6.77 4.48 8.88
CA PHE A 96 -5.39 4.25 8.46
C PHE A 96 -4.79 5.46 7.74
N ILE A 97 -5.46 6.00 6.71
CA ILE A 97 -4.94 7.10 5.90
C ILE A 97 -4.73 8.37 6.76
N PRO A 98 -5.71 8.83 7.56
CA PRO A 98 -5.50 9.94 8.49
C PRO A 98 -4.33 9.71 9.46
N VAL A 99 -4.24 8.52 10.08
CA VAL A 99 -3.18 8.19 11.03
C VAL A 99 -1.81 8.18 10.34
N TYR A 100 -1.72 7.66 9.12
CA TYR A 100 -0.51 7.65 8.32
C TYR A 100 -0.03 9.07 8.00
N ILE A 101 -0.94 9.96 7.58
CA ILE A 101 -0.63 11.36 7.30
C ILE A 101 -0.14 12.06 8.57
N LEU A 102 -0.85 11.91 9.69
CA LEU A 102 -0.45 12.50 10.98
C LEU A 102 0.91 12.00 11.45
N ALA A 103 1.20 10.71 11.29
CA ALA A 103 2.49 10.12 11.62
C ALA A 103 3.61 10.67 10.73
N GLY A 104 3.34 10.92 9.45
CA GLY A 104 4.27 11.56 8.53
C GLY A 104 4.55 13.03 8.89
N ILE A 105 3.50 13.80 9.19
CA ILE A 105 3.62 15.19 9.66
C ILE A 105 4.46 15.24 10.95
N TRP A 106 4.20 14.34 11.90
CA TRP A 106 4.98 14.23 13.11
C TRP A 106 6.46 13.92 12.83
N GLY A 107 6.73 13.03 11.88
CA GLY A 107 8.08 12.73 11.40
C GLY A 107 8.79 13.96 10.81
N LEU A 108 8.08 14.80 10.06
CA LEU A 108 8.59 16.07 9.54
C LEU A 108 8.90 17.06 10.65
N ILE A 109 7.97 17.27 11.60
CA ILE A 109 8.17 18.16 12.76
C ILE A 109 9.41 17.76 13.57
N ARG A 110 9.68 16.45 13.66
CA ARG A 110 10.84 15.90 14.37
C ARG A 110 12.14 15.84 13.53
N GLY A 111 12.14 16.37 12.31
CA GLY A 111 13.32 16.37 11.43
C GLY A 111 13.73 14.99 10.89
N ARG A 112 12.85 13.99 10.97
CA ARG A 112 13.12 12.61 10.52
C ARG A 112 12.60 12.31 9.11
N GLY A 113 11.88 13.26 8.52
CA GLY A 113 11.23 13.12 7.20
C GLY A 113 9.86 12.45 7.27
N ALA A 114 9.01 12.71 6.26
CA ALA A 114 7.63 12.21 6.23
C ALA A 114 7.53 10.69 6.14
N TYR A 115 8.41 10.04 5.37
CA TYR A 115 8.40 8.59 5.18
C TYR A 115 9.23 7.87 6.25
N LYS A 116 10.55 8.13 6.32
CA LYS A 116 11.46 7.51 7.30
C LYS A 116 11.06 7.77 8.77
N GLY A 117 10.44 8.91 9.03
CA GLY A 117 9.92 9.29 10.35
C GLY A 117 8.54 8.73 10.68
N ASN A 118 7.81 8.18 9.70
CA ASN A 118 6.47 7.64 9.91
C ASN A 118 6.52 6.40 10.81
N TYR A 119 5.70 6.39 11.85
CA TYR A 119 5.63 5.26 12.79
C TYR A 119 5.11 3.98 12.11
N LEU A 120 4.11 4.09 11.24
CA LEU A 120 3.51 2.95 10.55
C LEU A 120 4.49 2.32 9.56
N GLU A 121 5.26 3.13 8.83
CA GLU A 121 6.34 2.65 7.94
C GLU A 121 7.41 1.88 8.70
N ARG A 122 7.90 2.43 9.82
CA ARG A 122 8.89 1.73 10.64
C ARG A 122 8.35 0.40 11.15
N LYS A 123 7.07 0.34 11.54
CA LYS A 123 6.42 -0.90 11.96
C LYS A 123 6.26 -1.90 10.82
N ALA A 124 6.00 -1.43 9.60
CA ALA A 124 5.95 -2.30 8.43
C ALA A 124 7.33 -2.91 8.12
N ILE A 125 8.37 -2.09 8.11
CA ILE A 125 9.78 -2.53 7.92
C ILE A 125 10.22 -3.48 9.04
N GLU A 126 9.79 -3.25 10.28
CA GLU A 126 10.09 -4.13 11.41
C GLU A 126 9.47 -5.52 11.19
N GLN A 127 8.19 -5.60 10.82
CA GLN A 127 7.51 -6.86 10.50
C GLN A 127 8.15 -7.56 9.29
N GLU A 128 8.56 -6.81 8.29
CA GLU A 128 9.34 -7.29 7.15
C GLU A 128 10.71 -7.86 7.56
N LYS A 129 11.29 -7.50 8.71
CA LYS A 129 12.55 -8.13 9.16
C LYS A 129 12.34 -9.37 10.02
N PHE A 130 11.26 -9.41 10.80
CA PHE A 130 11.00 -10.49 11.76
C PHE A 130 10.50 -11.81 11.15
N GLU A 131 9.80 -11.78 10.01
CA GLU A 131 9.33 -13.01 9.35
C GLU A 131 10.34 -13.57 8.30
N LYS A 132 11.66 -13.39 8.52
CA LYS A 132 12.76 -14.02 7.76
C LYS A 132 13.23 -15.29 8.45
#